data_AF-A0A1G9JL82-F1
#
_entry.id   AF-A0A1G9JL82-F1
#
_cell.length_a   1.000
_cell.length_b   1.000
_cell.length_c   1.000
_cell.angle_alpha   90.00
_cell.angle_beta   90.00
_cell.angle_gamma   90.00
#
_symmetry.space_group_name_H-M   'P 1'
#
loop_
_entity.id
_entity.type
_entity.pdbx_description
1 polymer ?
#
loop_
_entity_poly.entity_id
_entity_poly.type
_entity_poly.pdbx_seq_one_letter_code
_entity_poly.pdbx_strand_id
1 'polypeptide(L)'
;MLEEQKKCSTPACRDDVRARYAELDEQRNQELAATCQQDITSCETLSAQLQADAPKIQALADKLRRSGDGNTASVIGWLVPGSNQMAQDIITSSIVAQRDGPAASAMATGAQIIASGVGGVKPGVSVGAKSNSSSAILGNKTVAQFEKSLSTLPPGERVAQIKAVVASVTIANGMVKDSKLSRLNGRDVYRANDGNLYAVDTQHGRFEVINSKNGKHLGEVDFDFKQTKPADKSGGHDLKVK
;
A
#
# COMPACT_ATOMS: atom_id res chain seq x y z
N MET A 1 10.26 13.19 8.54
CA MET A 1 8.78 13.27 8.59
C MET A 1 8.27 13.67 9.98
N LEU A 2 8.36 12.85 11.04
CA LEU A 2 7.78 13.19 12.35
C LEU A 2 8.36 14.46 12.99
N GLU A 3 9.68 14.61 13.00
CA GLU A 3 10.35 15.83 13.52
C GLU A 3 10.02 17.09 12.72
N GLU A 4 9.66 16.94 11.45
CA GLU A 4 9.25 18.07 10.62
C GLU A 4 7.79 18.45 10.87
N GLN A 5 6.91 17.46 11.06
CA GLN A 5 5.53 17.72 11.50
C GLN A 5 5.47 18.43 12.86
N LYS A 6 6.40 18.15 13.78
CA LYS A 6 6.50 18.84 15.08
C LYS A 6 6.80 20.34 14.95
N LYS A 7 7.42 20.77 13.84
CA LYS A 7 7.71 22.18 13.55
C LYS A 7 6.51 22.93 12.96
N CYS A 8 5.44 22.23 12.58
CA CYS A 8 4.25 22.83 11.99
C CYS A 8 3.29 23.38 13.06
N SER A 9 2.99 24.67 12.98
CA SER A 9 2.00 25.35 13.83
C SER A 9 0.55 25.14 13.36
N THR A 10 0.32 24.76 12.10
CA THR A 10 -1.03 24.60 11.52
C THR A 10 -1.29 23.17 11.04
N PRO A 11 -2.57 22.74 10.99
CA PRO A 11 -2.96 21.48 10.36
C PRO A 11 -2.54 21.40 8.89
N ALA A 12 -2.75 22.48 8.10
CA ALA A 12 -2.37 22.53 6.69
C ALA A 12 -0.86 22.27 6.47
N CYS A 13 0.01 22.84 7.31
CA CYS A 13 1.45 22.55 7.25
C CYS A 13 1.76 21.07 7.48
N ARG A 14 1.10 20.44 8.46
CA ARG A 14 1.30 19.01 8.74
C ARG A 14 0.82 18.14 7.58
N ASP A 15 -0.26 18.54 6.93
CA ASP A 15 -0.83 17.83 5.79
C ASP A 15 0.09 17.94 4.56
N ASP A 16 0.66 19.12 4.30
CA ASP A 16 1.67 19.31 3.25
C ASP A 16 2.93 18.47 3.49
N VAL A 17 3.45 18.45 4.72
CA VAL A 17 4.61 17.61 5.08
C VAL A 17 4.29 16.14 4.81
N ARG A 18 3.10 15.65 5.21
CA ARG A 18 2.68 14.27 4.97
C ARG A 18 2.53 13.96 3.49
N ALA A 19 1.87 14.84 2.73
CA ALA A 19 1.67 14.67 1.30
C ALA A 19 3.01 14.58 0.56
N ARG A 20 3.96 15.46 0.87
CA ARG A 20 5.30 15.44 0.29
C ARG A 20 6.06 14.15 0.63
N TYR A 21 5.99 13.68 1.87
CA TYR A 21 6.64 12.41 2.24
C TYR A 21 5.95 11.19 1.62
N ALA A 22 4.64 11.24 1.38
CA ALA A 22 3.94 10.18 0.65
C ALA A 22 4.36 10.13 -0.82
N GLU A 23 4.53 11.28 -1.47
CA GLU A 23 5.03 11.36 -2.84
C GLU A 23 6.48 10.89 -2.95
N LEU A 24 7.34 11.27 -2.00
CA LEU A 24 8.71 10.75 -1.92
C LEU A 24 8.75 9.23 -1.72
N ASP A 25 7.82 8.67 -0.93
CA ASP A 25 7.72 7.22 -0.74
C ASP A 25 7.27 6.52 -2.03
N GLU A 26 6.26 7.08 -2.73
CA GLU A 26 5.80 6.59 -4.02
C GLU A 26 6.93 6.59 -5.07
N GLN A 27 7.70 7.68 -5.16
CA GLN A 27 8.86 7.77 -6.04
C GLN A 27 9.94 6.74 -5.68
N ARG A 28 10.30 6.62 -4.40
CA ARG A 28 11.27 5.62 -3.94
C ARG A 28 10.85 4.21 -4.31
N ASN A 29 9.57 3.88 -4.15
CA ASN A 29 9.06 2.54 -4.43
C ASN A 29 9.07 2.25 -5.94
N GLN A 30 8.87 3.26 -6.80
CA GLN A 30 9.04 3.13 -8.24
C GLN A 30 10.51 2.92 -8.64
N GLU A 31 11.43 3.62 -7.98
CA GLU A 31 12.87 3.53 -8.24
C GLU A 31 13.50 2.24 -7.70
N LEU A 32 12.98 1.71 -6.59
CA LEU A 32 13.53 0.54 -5.89
C LEU A 32 13.66 -0.68 -6.81
N ALA A 33 12.68 -0.92 -7.68
CA ALA A 33 12.76 -2.03 -8.64
C ALA A 33 13.94 -1.86 -9.63
N ALA A 34 14.16 -0.65 -10.14
CA ALA A 34 15.28 -0.36 -11.03
C ALA A 34 16.61 -0.44 -10.29
N THR A 35 16.67 0.02 -9.05
CA THR A 35 17.85 -0.12 -8.19
C THR A 35 18.19 -1.59 -7.94
N CYS A 36 17.22 -2.44 -7.62
CA CYS A 36 17.47 -3.87 -7.40
C CYS A 36 17.92 -4.62 -8.65
N GLN A 37 17.53 -4.15 -9.84
CA GLN A 37 18.05 -4.70 -11.10
C GLN A 37 19.52 -4.33 -11.33
N GLN A 38 19.95 -3.14 -10.88
CA GLN A 38 21.33 -2.66 -11.03
C GLN A 38 22.26 -3.22 -9.95
N ASP A 39 21.80 -3.31 -8.71
CA ASP A 39 22.58 -3.78 -7.56
C ASP A 39 21.74 -4.65 -6.63
N ILE A 40 21.78 -5.96 -6.89
CA ILE A 40 21.03 -6.95 -6.13
C ILE A 40 21.53 -7.07 -4.68
N THR A 41 22.84 -6.88 -4.45
CA THR A 41 23.47 -7.03 -3.13
C THR A 41 23.00 -5.94 -2.17
N SER A 42 22.88 -4.70 -2.68
CA SER A 42 22.30 -3.60 -1.92
C SER A 42 20.84 -3.88 -1.54
N CYS A 43 20.06 -4.51 -2.43
CA CYS A 43 18.67 -4.88 -2.12
C CYS A 43 18.56 -6.06 -1.14
N GLU A 44 19.44 -7.06 -1.21
CA GLU A 44 19.51 -8.12 -0.19
C GLU A 44 19.82 -7.55 1.20
N THR A 45 20.77 -6.60 1.27
CA THR A 45 21.12 -5.90 2.51
C THR A 45 19.94 -5.10 3.04
N LEU A 46 19.24 -4.37 2.17
CA LEU A 46 18.03 -3.62 2.53
C LEU A 46 16.92 -4.55 3.03
N SER A 47 16.71 -5.69 2.38
CA SER A 47 15.74 -6.71 2.83
C SER A 47 16.09 -7.23 4.23
N ALA A 48 17.35 -7.59 4.49
CA ALA A 48 17.77 -8.03 5.81
C ALA A 48 17.56 -6.96 6.88
N GLN A 49 17.87 -5.70 6.55
CA GLN A 49 17.68 -4.56 7.46
C GLN A 49 16.20 -4.34 7.80
N LEU A 50 15.31 -4.36 6.80
CA LEU A 50 13.87 -4.20 6.98
C LEU A 50 13.28 -5.32 7.86
N GLN A 51 13.75 -6.56 7.73
CA GLN A 51 13.38 -7.67 8.62
C GLN A 51 13.88 -7.45 10.05
N ALA A 52 15.13 -7.00 10.20
CA ALA A 52 15.72 -6.73 11.51
C ALA A 52 15.05 -5.54 12.24
N ASP A 53 14.50 -4.58 11.49
CA ASP A 53 13.83 -3.41 12.04
C ASP A 53 12.36 -3.65 12.39
N ALA A 54 11.71 -4.66 11.80
CA ALA A 54 10.32 -5.00 12.10
C ALA A 54 10.01 -5.13 13.63
N PRO A 55 10.77 -5.91 14.43
CA PRO A 55 10.52 -5.97 15.87
C PRO A 55 10.79 -4.64 16.59
N LYS A 56 11.73 -3.82 16.10
CA LYS A 56 12.06 -2.52 16.69
C LYS A 56 10.92 -1.52 16.46
N ILE A 57 10.34 -1.53 15.26
CA ILE A 57 9.19 -0.70 14.89
C ILE A 57 7.98 -1.05 15.76
N GLN A 58 7.70 -2.35 15.94
CA GLN A 58 6.62 -2.79 16.80
C GLN A 58 6.84 -2.35 18.27
N ALA A 59 8.04 -2.55 18.81
CA ALA A 59 8.37 -2.13 20.16
C ALA A 59 8.27 -0.61 20.35
N LEU A 60 8.66 0.17 19.33
CA LEU A 60 8.51 1.62 19.35
C LEU A 60 7.04 2.05 19.34
N ALA A 61 6.21 1.43 18.50
CA ALA A 61 4.77 1.68 18.48
C ALA A 61 4.14 1.38 19.85
N ASP A 62 4.49 0.25 20.48
CA ASP A 62 3.98 -0.11 21.80
C ASP A 62 4.42 0.87 22.90
N LYS A 63 5.67 1.32 22.85
CA LYS A 63 6.17 2.36 23.75
C LYS A 63 5.37 3.67 23.61
N LEU A 64 5.12 4.09 22.37
CA LEU A 64 4.35 5.30 22.07
C LEU A 64 2.89 5.19 22.55
N ARG A 65 2.26 4.00 22.42
CA ARG A 65 0.91 3.76 22.99
C ARG A 65 0.91 3.93 24.50
N ARG A 66 1.89 3.35 25.18
CA ARG A 66 2.01 3.43 26.66
C ARG A 66 2.31 4.84 27.14
N SER A 67 2.98 5.66 26.35
CA SER A 67 3.25 7.07 26.68
C SER A 67 2.12 8.03 26.29
N GLY A 68 0.98 7.52 25.80
CA GLY A 68 -0.18 8.34 25.42
C GLY A 68 -0.09 8.98 24.03
N ASP A 69 0.95 8.70 23.25
CA ASP A 69 1.12 9.21 21.89
C ASP A 69 0.51 8.23 20.87
N GLY A 70 -0.81 8.07 20.96
CA GLY A 70 -1.57 7.12 20.15
C GLY A 70 -1.48 7.38 18.64
N ASN A 71 -1.37 8.64 18.22
CA ASN A 71 -1.28 8.99 16.80
C ASN A 71 0.07 8.59 16.22
N THR A 72 1.18 8.97 16.88
CA THR A 72 2.51 8.53 16.42
C THR A 72 2.67 7.02 16.51
N ALA A 73 2.09 6.40 17.55
CA ALA A 73 2.05 4.94 17.65
C ALA A 73 1.29 4.26 16.51
N SER A 74 0.25 4.91 15.97
CA SER A 74 -0.54 4.39 14.85
C SER A 74 0.25 4.51 13.55
N VAL A 75 0.89 5.65 13.32
CA VAL A 75 1.83 5.83 12.19
C VAL A 75 2.95 4.80 12.24
N ILE A 76 3.69 4.69 13.35
CA ILE A 76 4.80 3.73 13.46
C ILE A 76 4.29 2.28 13.42
N GLY A 77 3.13 1.98 14.00
CA GLY A 77 2.62 0.61 14.10
C GLY A 77 1.85 0.10 12.88
N TRP A 78 1.45 0.97 11.96
CA TRP A 78 0.70 0.59 10.75
C TRP A 78 1.39 1.01 9.46
N LEU A 79 1.76 2.30 9.36
CA LEU A 79 2.30 2.87 8.13
C LEU A 79 3.67 2.29 7.78
N VAL A 80 4.56 2.25 8.77
CA VAL A 80 5.95 1.83 8.55
C VAL A 80 6.04 0.33 8.23
N PRO A 81 5.36 -0.59 8.97
CA PRO A 81 5.36 -2.01 8.60
C PRO A 81 4.78 -2.26 7.20
N GLY A 82 3.70 -1.57 6.83
CA GLY A 82 3.09 -1.71 5.50
C GLY A 82 4.02 -1.24 4.36
N SER A 83 4.69 -0.09 4.54
CA SER A 83 5.68 0.42 3.59
C SER A 83 6.92 -0.50 3.52
N ASN A 84 7.42 -0.97 4.66
CA ASN A 84 8.53 -1.92 4.71
C ASN A 84 8.19 -3.25 4.02
N GLN A 85 6.96 -3.75 4.18
CA GLN A 85 6.52 -4.96 3.49
C GLN A 85 6.44 -4.75 1.97
N MET A 86 5.99 -3.58 1.50
CA MET A 86 6.00 -3.26 0.07
C MET A 86 7.42 -3.27 -0.50
N ALA A 87 8.38 -2.67 0.20
CA ALA A 87 9.78 -2.72 -0.21
C ALA A 87 10.30 -4.16 -0.26
N GLN A 88 9.93 -5.01 0.72
CA GLN A 88 10.27 -6.44 0.72
C GLN A 88 9.70 -7.19 -0.49
N ASP A 89 8.44 -6.92 -0.86
CA ASP A 89 7.80 -7.59 -1.99
C ASP A 89 8.47 -7.19 -3.32
N ILE A 90 8.84 -5.92 -3.48
CA ILE A 90 9.59 -5.42 -4.65
C ILE A 90 10.98 -6.07 -4.72
N ILE A 91 11.71 -6.12 -3.60
CA ILE A 91 13.04 -6.74 -3.53
C ILE A 91 12.95 -8.24 -3.86
N THR A 92 11.99 -8.95 -3.25
CA THR A 92 11.78 -10.39 -3.46
C THR A 92 11.47 -10.68 -4.93
N SER A 93 10.56 -9.90 -5.53
CA SER A 93 10.22 -10.03 -6.95
C SER A 93 11.45 -9.81 -7.84
N SER A 94 12.28 -8.82 -7.53
CA SER A 94 13.49 -8.51 -8.30
C SER A 94 14.55 -9.61 -8.20
N ILE A 95 14.76 -10.18 -7.01
CA ILE A 95 15.66 -11.31 -6.78
C ILE A 95 15.20 -12.54 -7.55
N VAL A 96 13.90 -12.86 -7.47
CA VAL A 96 13.34 -14.02 -8.20
C VAL A 96 13.42 -13.79 -9.71
N ALA A 97 13.10 -12.60 -10.21
CA ALA A 97 13.21 -12.26 -11.63
C ALA A 97 14.64 -12.42 -12.15
N GLN A 98 15.65 -12.03 -11.36
CA GLN A 98 17.05 -12.11 -11.75
C GLN A 98 17.57 -13.56 -11.71
N ARG A 99 17.14 -14.36 -10.72
CA ARG A 99 17.57 -15.75 -10.56
C ARG A 99 16.88 -16.71 -11.56
N ASP A 100 15.57 -16.59 -11.68
CA ASP A 100 14.70 -17.60 -12.31
C ASP A 100 13.99 -17.06 -13.57
N GLY A 101 14.19 -15.79 -13.91
CA GLY A 101 13.57 -15.11 -15.02
C GLY A 101 12.21 -14.47 -14.69
N PRO A 102 11.71 -13.56 -15.56
CA PRO A 102 10.53 -12.73 -15.27
C PRO A 102 9.23 -13.53 -15.02
N ALA A 103 9.10 -14.72 -15.62
CA ALA A 103 7.93 -15.59 -15.44
C ALA A 103 7.85 -16.19 -14.02
N ALA A 104 8.98 -16.38 -13.34
CA ALA A 104 9.03 -16.88 -11.97
C ALA A 104 8.73 -15.79 -10.93
N SER A 105 9.10 -14.53 -11.21
CA SER A 105 8.77 -13.37 -10.38
C SER A 105 7.24 -13.19 -10.25
N ALA A 106 6.50 -13.38 -11.35
CA ALA A 106 5.05 -13.34 -11.35
C ALA A 106 4.40 -14.44 -10.47
N MET A 107 5.08 -15.57 -10.25
CA MET A 107 4.60 -16.64 -9.37
C MET A 107 5.02 -16.42 -7.90
N ALA A 108 6.15 -15.77 -7.64
CA ALA A 108 6.63 -15.49 -6.28
C ALA A 108 5.84 -14.40 -5.55
N THR A 109 5.31 -13.39 -6.27
CA THR A 109 4.41 -12.40 -5.66
C THR A 109 3.10 -13.02 -5.13
N GLY A 110 2.73 -14.21 -5.62
CA GLY A 110 1.57 -14.98 -5.13
C GLY A 110 1.89 -16.00 -4.02
N ALA A 111 3.16 -16.29 -3.75
CA ALA A 111 3.59 -17.27 -2.78
C ALA A 111 4.66 -16.64 -1.88
N GLN A 112 4.26 -16.16 -0.70
CA GLN A 112 5.19 -15.71 0.34
C GLN A 112 6.31 -16.73 0.49
N ILE A 113 7.50 -16.41 -0.03
CA ILE A 113 8.68 -17.24 0.11
C ILE A 113 9.09 -17.10 1.58
N ILE A 114 8.75 -18.11 2.39
CA ILE A 114 9.28 -18.22 3.74
C ILE A 114 10.79 -18.41 3.60
N ALA A 115 11.52 -17.32 3.82
CA ALA A 115 12.96 -17.32 3.98
C ALA A 115 13.31 -18.00 5.30
N SER A 116 13.41 -19.32 5.27
CA SER A 116 14.09 -20.08 6.31
C SER A 116 15.12 -20.99 5.66
N GLY A 117 16.36 -20.51 5.64
CA GLY A 117 17.53 -21.36 5.54
C GLY A 117 18.08 -21.57 4.14
N VAL A 118 19.32 -21.10 3.97
CA VAL A 118 20.38 -21.65 3.12
C VAL A 118 20.11 -23.10 2.68
N GLY A 119 19.81 -23.32 1.39
CA GLY A 119 19.88 -24.63 0.73
C GLY A 119 18.58 -25.21 0.17
N GLY A 120 18.45 -25.21 -1.16
CA GLY A 120 17.62 -26.16 -1.92
C GLY A 120 16.15 -25.79 -2.10
N VAL A 121 15.81 -25.17 -3.23
CA VAL A 121 14.42 -25.06 -3.70
C VAL A 121 14.04 -26.39 -4.35
N LYS A 122 13.14 -27.16 -3.73
CA LYS A 122 12.44 -28.26 -4.42
C LYS A 122 11.28 -27.66 -5.23
N PRO A 123 11.17 -27.96 -6.54
CA PRO A 123 10.02 -27.54 -7.34
C PRO A 123 8.82 -28.40 -6.95
N GLY A 124 7.72 -27.76 -6.51
CA GLY A 124 6.47 -28.45 -6.24
C GLY A 124 5.69 -27.95 -5.03
N VAL A 125 5.35 -26.67 -4.99
CA VAL A 125 4.27 -26.19 -4.10
C VAL A 125 3.12 -25.73 -4.98
N SER A 126 2.01 -26.43 -4.83
CA SER A 126 0.73 -26.21 -5.51
C SER A 126 0.19 -24.82 -5.26
N VAL A 127 0.00 -24.06 -6.34
CA VAL A 127 -0.63 -22.74 -6.37
C VAL A 127 -2.13 -22.94 -6.14
N GLY A 128 -2.57 -22.71 -4.92
CA GLY A 128 -3.93 -23.00 -4.50
C GLY A 128 -4.31 -22.30 -3.22
N ALA A 129 -4.01 -21.00 -3.09
CA ALA A 129 -4.64 -20.14 -2.10
C ALA A 129 -4.52 -18.68 -2.53
N LYS A 130 -5.65 -18.04 -2.82
CA LYS A 130 -5.79 -16.58 -2.67
C LYS A 130 -5.58 -16.28 -1.19
N SER A 131 -4.32 -16.09 -0.79
CA SER A 131 -4.00 -15.55 0.52
C SER A 131 -4.62 -14.16 0.58
N ASN A 132 -5.31 -13.81 1.68
CA ASN A 132 -5.89 -12.48 1.88
C ASN A 132 -4.76 -11.45 2.00
N SER A 133 -4.26 -10.97 0.85
CA SER A 133 -3.12 -10.05 0.72
C SER A 133 -3.27 -8.81 1.60
N SER A 134 -4.50 -8.32 1.78
CA SER A 134 -4.80 -7.15 2.59
C SER A 134 -4.48 -7.34 4.07
N SER A 135 -4.64 -8.53 4.65
CA SER A 135 -4.34 -8.75 6.08
C SER A 135 -2.84 -8.67 6.36
N ALA A 136 -2.00 -9.09 5.41
CA ALA A 136 -0.55 -8.97 5.52
C ALA A 136 -0.11 -7.50 5.36
N ILE A 137 -0.70 -6.79 4.38
CA ILE A 137 -0.49 -5.34 4.16
C ILE A 137 -0.88 -4.53 5.40
N LEU A 138 -1.94 -4.94 6.10
CA LEU A 138 -2.48 -4.25 7.27
C LEU A 138 -1.85 -4.72 8.61
N GLY A 139 -0.72 -5.44 8.57
CA GLY A 139 -0.02 -5.86 9.80
C GLY A 139 -0.82 -6.84 10.66
N ASN A 140 -1.39 -7.88 10.04
CA ASN A 140 -2.22 -8.91 10.66
C ASN A 140 -3.56 -8.40 11.22
N LYS A 141 -4.10 -7.33 10.62
CA LYS A 141 -5.40 -6.78 10.97
C LYS A 141 -6.37 -6.94 9.82
N THR A 142 -7.66 -7.04 10.16
CA THR A 142 -8.71 -7.12 9.14
C THR A 142 -8.99 -5.76 8.52
N VAL A 143 -9.52 -5.74 7.30
CA VAL A 143 -9.94 -4.50 6.63
C VAL A 143 -10.94 -3.71 7.48
N ALA A 144 -11.88 -4.40 8.16
CA ALA A 144 -12.82 -3.76 9.08
C ALA A 144 -12.13 -3.09 10.28
N GLN A 145 -11.06 -3.67 10.82
CA GLN A 145 -10.28 -3.05 11.91
C GLN A 145 -9.53 -1.81 11.41
N PHE A 146 -9.01 -1.86 10.18
CA PHE A 146 -8.39 -0.72 9.54
C PHE A 146 -9.39 0.42 9.34
N GLU A 147 -10.54 0.18 8.69
CA GLU A 147 -11.58 1.20 8.47
C GLU A 147 -12.03 1.85 9.77
N LYS A 148 -12.23 1.05 10.82
CA LYS A 148 -12.62 1.56 12.14
C LYS A 148 -11.56 2.50 12.71
N SER A 149 -10.27 2.19 12.53
CA SER A 149 -9.18 3.04 13.01
C SER A 149 -9.14 4.40 12.33
N LEU A 150 -9.54 4.49 11.05
CA LEU A 150 -9.53 5.73 10.26
C LEU A 150 -10.45 6.81 10.84
N SER A 151 -11.59 6.42 11.39
CA SER A 151 -12.59 7.36 11.93
C SER A 151 -12.08 8.20 13.11
N THR A 152 -11.06 7.71 13.81
CA THR A 152 -10.46 8.38 14.98
C THR A 152 -9.29 9.30 14.64
N LEU A 153 -8.83 9.30 13.38
CA LEU A 153 -7.65 10.04 12.96
C LEU A 153 -8.00 11.46 12.48
N PRO A 154 -7.12 12.45 12.69
CA PRO A 154 -7.20 13.73 12.02
C PRO A 154 -7.23 13.58 10.48
N PRO A 155 -7.91 14.49 9.74
CA PRO A 155 -8.12 14.33 8.30
C PRO A 155 -6.86 14.01 7.47
N GLY A 156 -5.77 14.75 7.64
CA GLY A 156 -4.55 14.46 6.88
C GLY A 156 -3.79 13.21 7.34
N GLU A 157 -3.93 12.77 8.59
CA GLU A 157 -3.36 11.50 9.05
C GLU A 157 -4.14 10.31 8.47
N ARG A 158 -5.46 10.42 8.44
CA ARG A 158 -6.34 9.47 7.76
C ARG A 158 -5.98 9.33 6.28
N VAL A 159 -5.87 10.46 5.56
CA VAL A 159 -5.49 10.46 4.14
C VAL A 159 -4.13 9.81 3.94
N ALA A 160 -3.13 10.13 4.77
CA ALA A 160 -1.79 9.56 4.66
C ALA A 160 -1.78 8.04 4.89
N GLN A 161 -2.47 7.55 5.92
CA GLN A 161 -2.59 6.10 6.17
C GLN A 161 -3.28 5.37 5.01
N ILE A 162 -4.38 5.93 4.50
CA ILE A 162 -5.11 5.34 3.37
C ILE A 162 -4.21 5.27 2.14
N LYS A 163 -3.53 6.35 1.76
CA LYS A 163 -2.67 6.37 0.57
C LYS A 163 -1.56 5.33 0.61
N ALA A 164 -0.98 5.09 1.78
CA ALA A 164 0.05 4.08 1.92
C ALA A 164 -0.49 2.65 1.79
N VAL A 165 -1.64 2.36 2.38
CA VAL A 165 -2.29 1.06 2.20
C VAL A 165 -2.71 0.89 0.74
N VAL A 166 -3.26 1.92 0.10
CA VAL A 166 -3.62 1.91 -1.32
C VAL A 166 -2.41 1.59 -2.19
N ALA A 167 -1.25 2.19 -1.93
CA ALA A 167 -0.04 1.89 -2.68
C ALA A 167 0.30 0.39 -2.62
N SER A 168 0.21 -0.23 -1.44
CA SER A 168 0.44 -1.68 -1.29
C SER A 168 -0.63 -2.53 -1.97
N VAL A 169 -1.90 -2.18 -1.79
CA VAL A 169 -3.04 -2.92 -2.37
C VAL A 169 -3.01 -2.86 -3.89
N THR A 170 -2.70 -1.70 -4.47
CA THR A 170 -2.65 -1.51 -5.92
C THR A 170 -1.49 -2.29 -6.54
N ILE A 171 -0.30 -2.26 -5.94
CA ILE A 171 0.85 -3.06 -6.39
C ILE A 171 0.53 -4.57 -6.32
N ALA A 172 0.01 -5.05 -5.19
CA ALA A 172 -0.32 -6.47 -5.00
C ALA A 172 -1.37 -6.99 -5.99
N ASN A 173 -2.18 -6.10 -6.56
CA ASN A 173 -3.22 -6.43 -7.55
C ASN A 173 -2.85 -6.02 -8.98
N GLY A 174 -1.59 -5.60 -9.22
CA GLY A 174 -1.12 -5.19 -10.55
C GLY A 174 -1.85 -3.97 -11.12
N MET A 175 -2.34 -3.10 -10.25
CA MET A 175 -3.05 -1.88 -10.63
C MET A 175 -2.04 -0.75 -10.87
N VAL A 176 -2.29 0.06 -11.90
CA VAL A 176 -1.38 1.14 -12.31
C VAL A 176 -2.07 2.48 -12.13
N LYS A 177 -1.41 3.42 -11.44
CA LYS A 177 -1.94 4.77 -11.26
C LYS A 177 -2.05 5.49 -12.61
N ASP A 178 -3.21 6.08 -12.87
CA ASP A 178 -3.40 6.97 -14.02
C ASP A 178 -3.26 8.42 -13.54
N SER A 179 -2.06 8.98 -13.70
CA SER A 179 -1.75 10.34 -13.25
C SER A 179 -2.59 11.42 -13.97
N LYS A 180 -3.01 11.17 -15.22
CA LYS A 180 -3.83 12.12 -15.97
C LYS A 180 -5.25 12.15 -15.39
N LEU A 181 -5.88 10.99 -15.21
CA LEU A 181 -7.21 10.88 -14.63
C LEU A 181 -7.22 11.30 -13.16
N SER A 182 -6.15 10.99 -12.42
CA SER A 182 -6.04 11.40 -11.03
C SER A 182 -6.05 12.91 -10.89
N ARG A 183 -5.24 13.61 -11.70
CA ARG A 183 -5.21 15.07 -11.74
C ARG A 183 -6.53 15.67 -12.21
N LEU A 184 -7.16 15.08 -13.23
CA LEU A 184 -8.43 15.56 -13.77
C LEU A 184 -9.58 15.52 -12.75
N ASN A 185 -9.53 14.55 -11.83
CA ASN A 185 -10.61 14.28 -10.88
C ASN A 185 -10.27 14.68 -9.44
N GLY A 186 -9.04 15.13 -9.15
CA GLY A 186 -8.62 15.54 -7.81
C GLY A 186 -8.58 14.39 -6.78
N ARG A 187 -8.54 13.14 -7.24
CA ARG A 187 -8.43 11.93 -6.40
C ARG A 187 -7.53 10.92 -7.09
N ASP A 188 -6.85 10.06 -6.35
CA ASP A 188 -5.99 9.04 -6.95
C ASP A 188 -6.86 8.01 -7.69
N VAL A 189 -6.55 7.75 -8.96
CA VAL A 189 -7.28 6.83 -9.84
C VAL A 189 -6.30 5.80 -10.41
N TYR A 190 -6.69 4.54 -10.34
CA TYR A 190 -5.89 3.40 -10.79
C TYR A 190 -6.63 2.60 -11.87
N ARG A 191 -5.88 2.08 -12.84
CA ARG A 191 -6.34 1.12 -13.85
C ARG A 191 -6.06 -0.29 -13.33
N ALA A 192 -7.05 -1.17 -13.41
CA ALA A 192 -6.92 -2.56 -13.04
C ALA A 192 -7.07 -3.48 -14.26
N ASN A 193 -6.65 -4.74 -14.07
CA ASN A 193 -6.65 -5.76 -15.13
C ASN A 193 -8.06 -6.23 -15.54
N ASP A 194 -9.07 -5.93 -14.72
CA ASP A 194 -10.48 -6.19 -15.03
C ASP A 194 -11.09 -5.18 -16.02
N GLY A 195 -10.32 -4.16 -16.43
CA GLY A 195 -10.75 -3.12 -17.35
C GLY A 195 -11.51 -1.97 -16.68
N ASN A 196 -11.69 -1.98 -15.35
CA ASN A 196 -12.28 -0.90 -14.59
C ASN A 196 -11.24 0.10 -14.09
N LEU A 197 -11.75 1.26 -13.66
CA LEU A 197 -10.99 2.25 -12.90
C LEU A 197 -11.37 2.15 -11.42
N TYR A 198 -10.39 2.34 -10.55
CA TYR A 198 -10.59 2.35 -9.11
C TYR A 198 -10.13 3.70 -8.58
N ALA A 199 -11.06 4.48 -8.04
CA ALA A 199 -10.74 5.77 -7.44
C ALA A 199 -10.71 5.66 -5.92
N VAL A 200 -9.71 6.27 -5.30
CA VAL A 200 -9.51 6.17 -3.84
C VAL A 200 -10.50 7.07 -3.12
N ASP A 201 -11.29 6.49 -2.21
CA ASP A 201 -12.03 7.21 -1.20
C ASP A 201 -11.18 7.34 0.08
N THR A 202 -10.62 8.53 0.28
CA THR A 202 -9.78 8.87 1.43
C THR A 202 -10.57 9.21 2.70
N GLN A 203 -11.91 9.16 2.66
CA GLN A 203 -12.73 9.34 3.85
C GLN A 203 -12.93 8.03 4.60
N HIS A 204 -13.17 6.94 3.86
CA HIS A 204 -13.48 5.63 4.43
C HIS A 204 -12.37 4.59 4.22
N GLY A 205 -11.39 4.87 3.36
CA GLY A 205 -10.33 3.90 3.04
C GLY A 205 -10.85 2.79 2.13
N ARG A 206 -11.53 3.18 1.05
CA ARG A 206 -12.22 2.28 0.11
C ARG A 206 -11.89 2.65 -1.34
N PHE A 207 -12.32 1.83 -2.29
CA PHE A 207 -12.31 2.18 -3.69
C PHE A 207 -13.74 2.38 -4.22
N GLU A 208 -13.92 3.46 -4.97
CA GLU A 208 -15.04 3.61 -5.90
C GLU A 208 -14.67 2.89 -7.19
N VAL A 209 -15.48 1.91 -7.61
CA VAL A 209 -15.31 1.18 -8.87
C VAL A 209 -16.02 1.95 -9.97
N ILE A 210 -15.29 2.25 -11.04
CA ILE A 210 -15.73 3.15 -12.10
C ILE A 210 -15.58 2.48 -13.47
N ASN A 211 -16.60 2.61 -14.30
CA ASN A 211 -16.54 2.17 -15.68
C ASN A 211 -15.54 3.04 -16.47
N SER A 212 -14.52 2.39 -17.04
CA SER A 212 -13.42 3.09 -17.73
C SER A 212 -13.82 3.82 -19.02
N LYS A 213 -14.97 3.45 -19.63
CA LYS A 213 -15.41 4.01 -20.92
C LYS A 213 -16.24 5.27 -20.76
N ASN A 214 -17.13 5.30 -19.77
CA ASN A 214 -18.10 6.38 -19.60
C ASN A 214 -17.98 7.11 -18.25
N GLY A 215 -17.09 6.66 -17.36
CA GLY A 215 -16.86 7.28 -16.06
C GLY A 215 -17.93 7.02 -15.02
N LYS A 216 -18.91 6.16 -15.30
CA LYS A 216 -20.01 5.88 -14.37
C LYS A 216 -19.56 5.06 -13.17
N HIS A 217 -20.00 5.47 -11.99
CA HIS A 217 -19.82 4.72 -10.75
C HIS A 217 -20.59 3.40 -10.77
N LEU A 218 -19.91 2.31 -10.41
CA LEU A 218 -20.42 0.94 -10.44
C LEU A 218 -20.63 0.34 -9.04
N GLY A 219 -20.07 0.97 -8.01
CA GLY A 219 -20.18 0.53 -6.62
C GLY A 219 -18.90 0.79 -5.84
N GLU A 220 -18.98 0.57 -4.53
CA GLU A 220 -17.89 0.78 -3.59
C GLU A 220 -17.37 -0.59 -3.14
N VAL A 221 -16.06 -0.74 -3.03
CA VAL A 221 -15.41 -1.95 -2.49
C VAL A 221 -14.41 -1.59 -1.39
N ASP A 222 -14.24 -2.51 -0.44
CA ASP A 222 -13.18 -2.44 0.54
C ASP A 222 -11.81 -2.86 -0.06
N PHE A 223 -10.75 -2.87 0.75
CA PHE A 223 -9.42 -3.29 0.28
C PHE A 223 -9.25 -4.79 0.07
N ASP A 224 -10.23 -5.62 0.43
CA ASP A 224 -10.36 -7.02 0.00
C ASP A 224 -11.15 -7.15 -1.32
N PHE A 225 -11.50 -6.03 -1.97
CA PHE A 225 -12.38 -5.97 -3.14
C PHE A 225 -13.78 -6.55 -2.88
N LYS A 226 -14.22 -6.59 -1.62
CA LYS A 226 -15.59 -6.96 -1.26
C LYS A 226 -16.48 -5.75 -1.42
N GLN A 227 -17.61 -5.95 -2.10
CA GLN A 227 -18.57 -4.88 -2.32
C GLN A 227 -19.19 -4.41 -1.00
N THR A 228 -19.08 -3.11 -0.73
CA THR A 228 -19.63 -2.44 0.46
C THR A 228 -20.90 -1.67 0.12
N LYS A 229 -20.99 -1.12 -1.10
CA LYS A 229 -22.18 -0.41 -1.60
C LYS A 229 -22.45 -0.66 -3.08
N PRO A 230 -23.71 -0.59 -3.53
CA PRO A 230 -24.06 -0.64 -4.95
C PRO A 230 -23.71 0.68 -5.66
N ALA A 231 -23.82 0.66 -7.00
CA ALA A 231 -23.72 1.86 -7.83
C ALA A 231 -24.68 2.96 -7.34
N ASP A 232 -24.14 4.17 -7.21
CA ASP A 232 -24.94 5.36 -6.94
C ASP A 232 -25.53 5.92 -8.26
N LYS A 233 -26.82 6.26 -8.24
CA LYS A 233 -27.53 6.86 -9.38
C LYS A 233 -27.44 8.38 -9.41
N SER A 234 -26.95 9.02 -8.35
CA SER A 234 -26.83 10.48 -8.28
C SER A 234 -25.77 11.06 -9.23
N GLY A 235 -24.78 10.24 -9.60
CA GLY A 235 -23.62 10.64 -10.40
C GLY A 235 -22.53 11.36 -9.60
N GLY A 236 -22.70 11.60 -8.30
CA GLY A 236 -21.71 12.29 -7.46
C GLY A 236 -20.36 11.60 -7.38
N HIS A 237 -20.31 10.29 -7.63
CA HIS A 237 -19.07 9.49 -7.62
C HIS A 237 -18.52 9.18 -9.01
N ASP A 238 -19.15 9.69 -10.08
CA ASP A 238 -18.67 9.49 -11.45
C ASP A 238 -17.30 10.18 -11.66
N LEU A 239 -16.48 9.61 -12.55
CA LEU A 239 -15.24 10.22 -13.01
C LEU A 239 -15.42 10.92 -14.35
N LYS A 240 -14.71 12.02 -14.53
CA LYS A 240 -14.35 12.52 -15.86
C LYS A 240 -13.28 11.60 -16.44
N VAL A 241 -13.59 10.96 -17.57
CA VAL A 241 -12.70 10.00 -18.25
C VAL A 241 -12.07 10.55 -19.54
N LYS A 242 -12.41 11.79 -19.92
CA LYS A 242 -11.90 12.49 -21.11
C LYS A 242 -11.63 13.95 -20.77
#